data_AF-A0A1M6EEF3-F1
#
_entry.id   AF-A0A1M6EEF3-F1
#
_cell.length_a   1.000
_cell.length_b   1.000
_cell.length_c   1.000
_cell.angle_alpha   90.00
_cell.angle_beta   90.00
_cell.angle_gamma   90.00
#
_symmetry.space_group_name_H-M   'P 1'
#
loop_
_entity.id
_entity.type
_entity.pdbx_description
1 polymer ?
#
loop_
_entity_poly.entity_id
_entity_poly.type
_entity_poly.pdbx_seq_one_letter_code
_entity_poly.pdbx_strand_id
1 'polypeptide(L)'
;MPYIGILDIIVAFFVLIFPIRIVVFWAFFWAFITALSRPISGMEFIEFIERSANWSLPLVLLITLGIPNTLKSWFIFEETKKES
;
A
#
# COMPACT_ATOMS: atom_id res chain seq x y z
N MET A 1 -9.28 -12.06 -15.11
CA MET A 1 -9.59 -10.66 -14.78
C MET A 1 -8.31 -9.81 -14.87
N PRO A 2 -7.81 -9.46 -16.07
CA PRO A 2 -6.52 -8.78 -16.22
C PRO A 2 -6.52 -7.32 -15.73
N TYR A 3 -7.70 -6.69 -15.65
CA TYR A 3 -7.85 -5.28 -15.31
C TYR A 3 -7.32 -4.92 -13.91
N ILE A 4 -7.49 -5.82 -12.93
CA ILE A 4 -7.02 -5.60 -11.56
C ILE A 4 -5.49 -5.59 -11.52
N GLY A 5 -4.85 -6.54 -12.19
CA GLY A 5 -3.39 -6.59 -12.25
C GLY A 5 -2.77 -5.39 -12.98
N ILE A 6 -3.44 -4.87 -14.03
CA ILE A 6 -3.00 -3.65 -14.72
C ILE A 6 -3.09 -2.45 -13.77
N LEU A 7 -4.17 -2.34 -12.99
CA LEU A 7 -4.31 -1.28 -11.99
C LEU A 7 -3.21 -1.36 -10.91
N ASP A 8 -2.89 -2.55 -10.41
CA ASP A 8 -1.81 -2.75 -9.43
C ASP A 8 -0.45 -2.28 -9.98
N ILE A 9 -0.16 -2.57 -11.26
CA ILE A 9 1.07 -2.10 -11.92
C ILE A 9 1.08 -0.58 -12.03
N ILE A 10 -0.03 0.04 -12.44
CA ILE A 10 -0.15 1.50 -12.53
C ILE A 10 0.07 2.14 -11.15
N VAL A 11 -0.56 1.61 -10.11
CA VAL A 11 -0.39 2.07 -8.73
C VAL A 11 1.06 1.94 -8.29
N ALA A 12 1.73 0.82 -8.59
CA ALA A 12 3.13 0.60 -8.26
C ALA A 12 4.05 1.62 -8.95
N PHE A 13 3.87 1.87 -10.24
CA PHE A 13 4.63 2.89 -10.97
C PHE A 13 4.36 4.30 -10.41
N PHE A 14 3.11 4.59 -10.07
CA PHE A 14 2.75 5.90 -9.54
C PHE A 14 3.37 6.13 -8.16
N VAL A 15 3.31 5.14 -7.27
CA VAL A 15 3.95 5.19 -5.94
C VAL A 15 5.48 5.33 -6.05
N LEU A 16 6.09 4.70 -7.05
CA LEU A 16 7.53 4.78 -7.28
C LEU A 16 8.00 6.20 -7.64
N ILE A 17 7.22 6.94 -8.41
CA ILE A 17 7.57 8.30 -8.87
C ILE A 17 7.02 9.36 -7.91
N PHE A 18 5.79 9.19 -7.45
CA PHE A 18 5.06 10.09 -6.58
C PHE A 18 4.44 9.29 -5.43
N PRO A 19 5.11 9.17 -4.28
CA PRO A 19 4.61 8.40 -3.14
C PRO A 19 3.48 9.17 -2.42
N ILE A 20 2.36 9.36 -3.10
CA ILE A 20 1.18 10.01 -2.55
C ILE A 20 0.59 9.11 -1.48
N ARG A 21 0.50 9.62 -0.25
CA ARG A 21 0.12 8.86 0.95
C ARG A 21 -1.21 8.12 0.78
N ILE A 22 -2.23 8.73 0.17
CA ILE A 22 -3.51 8.07 -0.07
C ILE A 22 -3.40 6.86 -1.00
N VAL A 23 -2.53 6.93 -2.00
CA VAL A 23 -2.30 5.85 -2.96
C VAL A 23 -1.52 4.71 -2.30
N VAL A 24 -0.51 5.04 -1.50
CA VAL A 24 0.26 4.05 -0.71
C VAL A 24 -0.63 3.35 0.32
N PHE A 25 -1.50 4.11 1.00
CA PHE A 25 -2.48 3.56 1.92
C PHE A 25 -3.48 2.63 1.21
N TRP A 26 -3.97 3.04 0.03
CA TRP A 26 -4.83 2.20 -0.79
C TRP A 26 -4.14 0.90 -1.20
N ALA A 27 -2.89 0.96 -1.64
CA ALA A 27 -2.10 -0.21 -2.01
C ALA A 27 -1.95 -1.20 -0.83
N PHE A 28 -1.64 -0.68 0.37
CA PHE A 28 -1.62 -1.49 1.60
C PHE A 28 -2.99 -2.13 1.87
N PHE A 29 -4.05 -1.32 1.91
CA PHE A 29 -5.39 -1.76 2.28
C PHE A 29 -5.90 -2.84 1.34
N TRP A 30 -5.73 -2.65 0.03
CA TRP A 30 -6.12 -3.60 -1.00
C TRP A 30 -5.35 -4.91 -0.91
N ALA A 31 -4.01 -4.84 -0.82
CA ALA A 31 -3.16 -6.02 -0.71
C ALA A 31 -3.41 -6.80 0.59
N PHE A 32 -3.66 -6.09 1.69
CA PHE A 32 -3.95 -6.69 2.99
C PHE A 32 -5.29 -7.43 2.99
N ILE A 33 -6.36 -6.80 2.50
CA ILE A 33 -7.68 -7.46 2.41
C ILE A 33 -7.62 -8.66 1.46
N THR A 34 -6.91 -8.54 0.32
CA THR A 34 -6.76 -9.64 -0.63
C THR A 34 -6.00 -10.83 -0.01
N ALA A 35 -4.93 -10.55 0.73
CA ALA A 35 -4.21 -11.59 1.46
C ALA A 35 -5.09 -12.20 2.56
N LEU A 36 -5.81 -11.38 3.33
CA LEU A 36 -6.65 -11.82 4.44
C LEU A 36 -7.88 -12.62 3.97
N SER A 37 -8.37 -12.36 2.77
CA SER A 37 -9.44 -13.15 2.16
C SER A 37 -9.07 -14.63 2.05
N ARG A 38 -7.77 -14.99 2.00
CA ARG A 38 -7.31 -16.38 1.91
C ARG A 38 -7.67 -17.22 3.14
N PRO A 39 -7.19 -16.88 4.36
CA PRO A 39 -7.57 -17.62 5.56
C PRO A 39 -9.08 -17.54 5.83
N ILE A 40 -9.74 -16.43 5.48
CA ILE A 40 -11.19 -16.30 5.61
C ILE A 40 -11.94 -17.28 4.70
N SER A 41 -11.39 -17.58 3.52
CA SER A 41 -11.97 -18.54 2.56
C SER A 41 -11.63 -20.00 2.88
N GLY A 42 -10.96 -20.27 4.01
CA GLY A 42 -10.58 -21.61 4.43
C GLY A 42 -9.26 -22.13 3.84
N MET A 43 -8.46 -21.27 3.20
CA MET A 43 -7.08 -21.63 2.83
C MET A 43 -6.13 -21.54 4.02
N GLU A 44 -4.95 -22.16 3.89
CA GLU A 44 -3.97 -22.19 4.97
C GLU A 44 -3.47 -20.80 5.34
N PHE A 45 -3.30 -20.55 6.64
CA PHE A 45 -2.77 -19.27 7.13
C PHE A 45 -1.34 -18.99 6.61
N ILE A 46 -0.58 -20.02 6.24
CA ILE A 46 0.75 -19.87 5.65
C ILE A 46 0.69 -19.08 4.32
N GLU A 47 -0.35 -19.25 3.49
CA GLU A 47 -0.49 -18.48 2.24
C GLU A 47 -0.59 -16.97 2.49
N PHE A 48 -1.16 -16.57 3.63
CA PHE A 48 -1.20 -15.17 4.05
C PHE A 48 0.20 -14.67 4.43
N ILE A 49 0.99 -15.48 5.14
CA ILE A 49 2.36 -15.14 5.52
C ILE A 49 3.28 -15.07 4.30
N GLU A 50 3.17 -16.01 3.36
CA GLU A 50 3.95 -16.00 2.12
C GLU A 50 3.71 -14.74 1.29
N ARG A 51 2.49 -14.20 1.36
CA ARG A 51 2.11 -12.95 0.68
C ARG A 51 2.27 -11.71 1.55
N SER A 52 2.87 -11.82 2.73
CA SER A 52 3.09 -10.70 3.65
C SER A 52 3.94 -9.59 3.04
N ALA A 53 4.88 -9.93 2.16
CA ALA A 53 5.69 -8.96 1.42
C ALA A 53 4.84 -7.97 0.61
N ASN A 54 3.70 -8.41 0.06
CA ASN A 54 2.87 -7.58 -0.82
C ASN A 54 2.16 -6.44 -0.07
N TRP A 55 1.75 -6.65 1.19
CA TRP A 55 1.10 -5.62 1.99
C TRP A 55 2.04 -4.91 2.97
N SER A 56 3.11 -5.58 3.43
CA SER A 56 4.07 -4.96 4.35
C SER A 56 4.94 -3.89 3.70
N LEU A 57 5.28 -4.01 2.41
CA LEU A 57 6.09 -3.00 1.71
C LEU A 57 5.39 -1.63 1.61
N PRO A 58 4.14 -1.53 1.10
CA PRO A 58 3.40 -0.26 1.14
C PRO A 58 3.17 0.25 2.57
N LEU A 59 3.00 -0.64 3.55
CA LEU A 59 2.83 -0.24 4.95
C LEU A 59 4.09 0.43 5.50
N VAL A 60 5.28 -0.15 5.27
CA VAL A 60 6.56 0.44 5.67
C VAL A 60 6.78 1.78 4.98
N LEU A 61 6.44 1.88 3.68
CA LEU A 61 6.51 3.14 2.95
C LEU A 61 5.57 4.20 3.55
N LEU A 62 4.33 3.84 3.89
CA LEU A 62 3.38 4.74 4.52
C LEU A 62 3.88 5.26 5.88
N ILE A 63 4.46 4.37 6.70
CA ILE A 63 5.06 4.73 7.98
C ILE A 63 6.25 5.68 7.76
N THR A 64 7.08 5.42 6.75
CA THR A 64 8.24 6.25 6.39
C THR A 64 7.82 7.64 5.88
N LEU A 65 6.69 7.75 5.18
CA LEU A 65 6.09 9.02 4.74
C LEU A 65 5.45 9.82 5.87
N GLY A 66 5.19 9.18 7.01
CA GLY A 66 4.51 9.74 8.17
C GLY A 66 2.99 9.89 7.99
N ILE A 67 2.26 9.87 9.10
CA ILE A 67 0.81 10.13 9.14
C ILE A 67 0.62 11.65 9.21
N PRO A 68 0.04 12.29 8.17
CA PRO A 68 -0.11 13.73 8.17
C PRO A 68 -1.30 14.15 9.04
N ASN A 69 -1.16 15.29 9.71
CA ASN A 69 -2.20 15.85 10.58
C ASN A 69 -3.35 16.51 9.80
N THR A 70 -3.28 16.57 8.47
CA THR A 70 -4.26 17.28 7.62
C THR A 70 -4.68 16.41 6.45
N LEU A 71 -5.99 16.37 6.17
CA LEU A 71 -6.58 15.61 5.06
C LEU A 71 -5.98 15.98 3.70
N LYS A 72 -5.68 17.26 3.48
CA LYS A 72 -5.09 17.75 2.23
C LYS A 72 -3.75 17.09 1.92
N SER A 73 -2.91 16.90 2.93
CA SER A 73 -1.59 16.32 2.84
C SER A 73 -1.61 14.82 2.51
N TRP A 74 -2.78 14.16 2.56
CA TRP A 74 -2.93 12.80 2.02
C TRP A 74 -2.95 12.76 0.50
N PHE A 75 -3.44 13.82 -0.15
CA PHE A 75 -3.59 13.93 -1.60
C PHE A 75 -2.43 14.67 -2.26
N ILE A 76 -1.66 15.43 -1.47
CA ILE A 76 -0.50 16.17 -1.95
C ILE A 76 0.75 15.37 -1.68
N PHE A 77 1.62 15.26 -2.68
CA PHE A 77 2.99 14.87 -2.46
C PHE A 77 3.72 16.01 -1.76
N GLU A 78 3.84 15.91 -0.44
CA GLU A 78 4.74 16.75 0.35
C GLU A 78 6.05 15.97 0.50
N GLU A 79 7.13 16.51 -0.03
CA GLU A 79 8.47 16.06 0.35
C GLU A 79 8.56 16.18 1.87
N THR A 80 8.77 15.05 2.54
CA THR A 80 9.06 15.05 3.97
C THR A 80 10.28 15.93 4.15
N LYS A 81 10.09 17.11 4.76
CA LYS A 81 11.19 17.98 5.15
C LYS A 81 12.01 17.17 6.15
N LYS A 82 13.07 16.54 5.67
CA LYS A 82 14.07 15.88 6.51
C LYS A 82 14.61 16.98 7.41
N GLU A 83 14.14 17.01 8.65
CA GLU A 83 14.78 17.84 9.66
C GLU A 83 16.23 17.37 9.75
N SER A 84 17.13 18.32 9.48
CA SER A 84 18.59 18.21 9.47
C SER A 84 19.14 17.92 10.85
#